data_AF-A0A1I6QIS8-F1
#
_entry.id   AF-A0A1I6QIS8-F1
#
_cell.length_a   1.000
_cell.length_b   1.000
_cell.length_c   1.000
_cell.angle_alpha   90.00
_cell.angle_beta   90.00
_cell.angle_gamma   90.00
#
_symmetry.space_group_name_H-M   'P 1'
#
loop_
_entity.id
_entity.type
_entity.pdbx_description
1 polymer ?
#
loop_
_entity_poly.entity_id
_entity_poly.type
_entity_poly.pdbx_seq_one_letter_code
_entity_poly.pdbx_strand_id
1 'polypeptide(L)'
;MGSSGKRVQPIYICSDAVGETAEAVVKAAMRQFAFEDVKLIRCGHIKSEDEIVHIVGEAAGAGGFIAYTLVQPELRETMREEALLKGVRAIDVLGPMMQAFIDTFNDSPKRQPGLLHTLDDDYYRRIEAIEFAVKYDDGKDTKGLLLAEVVIIGVSRTSKTPLSIYLAHKGIRVANLPLVPEVKVPQELYQGKRLIVGLTMQPKKLSGIRTERLKAMGLPFSAKYASAERIDAELVYAHSIMKSLNCPVIDVTEKAIEETAGIIIGWLQQAN
;
A
#
# COMPACT_ATOMS: atom_id res chain seq x y z
N MET A 1 -20.19 34.97 -34.24
CA MET A 1 -18.75 34.94 -33.92
C MET A 1 -18.52 33.74 -33.02
N GLY A 2 -17.73 32.77 -33.49
CA GLY A 2 -17.66 31.43 -32.91
C GLY A 2 -17.07 31.40 -31.50
N SER A 3 -17.61 30.50 -30.68
CA SER A 3 -17.00 30.07 -29.43
C SER A 3 -15.67 29.38 -29.75
N SER A 4 -14.56 30.10 -29.59
CA SER A 4 -13.24 29.48 -29.56
C SER A 4 -13.18 28.56 -28.33
N GLY A 5 -13.39 27.26 -28.53
CA GLY A 5 -13.29 26.27 -27.47
C GLY A 5 -11.94 26.39 -26.77
N LYS A 6 -11.94 26.59 -25.45
CA LYS A 6 -10.71 26.60 -24.64
C LYS A 6 -10.00 25.27 -24.88
N ARG A 7 -8.85 25.32 -25.56
CA ARG A 7 -8.02 24.15 -25.79
C ARG A 7 -7.36 23.78 -24.46
N VAL A 8 -7.77 22.66 -23.87
CA VAL A 8 -7.19 22.15 -22.62
C VAL A 8 -5.71 21.86 -22.88
N GLN A 9 -4.82 22.57 -22.20
CA GLN A 9 -3.37 22.38 -22.33
C GLN A 9 -2.96 21.15 -21.52
N PRO A 10 -2.46 20.08 -22.16
CA PRO A 10 -2.07 18.88 -21.46
C PRO A 10 -0.69 19.00 -20.79
N ILE A 11 -0.47 18.16 -19.79
CA ILE A 11 0.86 17.90 -19.23
C ILE A 11 1.23 16.47 -19.61
N TYR A 12 2.33 16.32 -20.33
CA TYR A 12 2.88 15.02 -20.71
C TYR A 12 3.82 14.53 -19.60
N ILE A 13 3.54 13.34 -19.08
CA ILE A 13 4.32 12.67 -18.05
C ILE A 13 5.16 11.59 -18.73
N CYS A 14 6.46 11.84 -18.90
CA CYS A 14 7.35 11.00 -19.70
C CYS A 14 8.34 10.22 -18.83
N SER A 15 8.48 8.92 -19.05
CA SER A 15 9.46 8.12 -18.31
C SER A 15 9.92 6.91 -19.12
N ASP A 16 11.17 6.51 -18.90
CA ASP A 16 11.72 5.23 -19.34
C ASP A 16 11.22 4.03 -18.50
N ALA A 17 10.41 4.30 -17.47
CA ALA A 17 9.65 3.36 -16.66
C ALA A 17 8.15 3.75 -16.64
N VAL A 18 7.42 3.55 -15.54
CA VAL A 18 5.96 3.75 -15.50
C VAL A 18 5.55 5.25 -15.45
N GLY A 19 6.40 6.13 -14.93
CA GLY A 19 6.12 7.58 -14.84
C GLY A 19 5.40 8.07 -13.57
N GLU A 20 5.26 7.23 -12.54
CA GLU A 20 4.56 7.60 -11.29
C GLU A 20 5.24 8.76 -10.54
N THR A 21 6.58 8.81 -10.53
CA THR A 21 7.35 9.86 -9.84
C THR A 21 7.07 11.23 -10.45
N ALA A 22 7.18 11.36 -11.77
CA ALA A 22 6.86 12.61 -12.47
C ALA A 22 5.40 13.03 -12.24
N GLU A 23 4.47 12.07 -12.30
CA GLU A 23 3.05 12.35 -12.04
C GLU A 23 2.79 12.83 -10.62
N ALA A 24 3.42 12.22 -9.61
CA ALA A 24 3.27 12.62 -8.21
C ALA A 24 3.74 14.06 -8.00
N VAL A 25 4.88 14.45 -8.59
CA VAL A 25 5.41 15.82 -8.52
C VAL A 25 4.47 16.80 -9.24
N VAL A 26 3.98 16.45 -10.43
CA VAL A 26 3.00 17.28 -11.17
C VAL A 26 1.71 17.46 -10.37
N LYS A 27 1.13 16.38 -9.82
CA LYS A 27 -0.06 16.46 -8.98
C LYS A 27 0.16 17.30 -7.72
N ALA A 28 1.33 17.21 -7.09
CA ALA A 28 1.68 18.04 -5.94
C ALA A 28 1.77 19.52 -6.32
N ALA A 29 2.40 19.84 -7.45
CA ALA A 29 2.47 21.20 -7.97
C ALA A 29 1.08 21.74 -8.34
N MET A 30 0.26 20.94 -9.04
CA MET A 30 -1.10 21.32 -9.45
C MET A 30 -1.99 21.73 -8.28
N ARG A 31 -1.86 21.08 -7.11
CA ARG A 31 -2.62 21.44 -5.89
C ARG A 31 -2.34 22.87 -5.40
N GLN A 32 -1.24 23.48 -5.82
CA GLN A 32 -0.90 24.87 -5.49
C GLN A 32 -1.60 25.89 -6.41
N PHE A 33 -2.31 25.42 -7.43
CA PHE A 33 -3.01 26.27 -8.38
C PHE A 33 -4.51 25.94 -8.40
N ALA A 34 -5.34 26.97 -8.62
CA ALA A 34 -6.79 26.82 -8.78
C ALA A 34 -7.15 26.42 -10.23
N PHE A 35 -6.60 25.32 -10.73
CA PHE A 35 -6.95 24.79 -12.06
C PHE A 35 -8.01 23.68 -11.93
N GLU A 36 -9.09 23.80 -12.69
CA GLU A 36 -10.18 22.81 -12.69
C GLU A 36 -10.01 21.73 -13.77
N ASP A 37 -9.33 22.05 -14.89
CA ASP A 37 -9.26 21.17 -16.07
C ASP A 37 -7.84 21.05 -16.67
N VAL A 38 -6.97 20.27 -16.04
CA VAL A 38 -5.66 19.91 -16.61
C VAL A 38 -5.66 18.44 -17.02
N LYS A 39 -5.35 18.17 -18.29
CA LYS A 39 -5.24 16.80 -18.80
C LYS A 39 -3.83 16.27 -18.60
N LEU A 40 -3.68 15.18 -17.85
CA LEU A 40 -2.41 14.45 -17.76
C LEU A 40 -2.37 13.37 -18.84
N ILE A 41 -1.29 13.33 -19.63
CA ILE A 41 -1.04 12.31 -20.64
C ILE A 41 0.21 11.54 -20.22
N ARG A 42 0.07 10.25 -19.94
CA ARG A 42 1.18 9.42 -19.47
C ARG A 42 1.86 8.71 -20.65
N CYS A 43 3.15 8.94 -20.80
CA CYS A 43 4.05 8.36 -21.79
C CYS A 43 5.13 7.56 -21.02
N GLY A 44 4.78 6.36 -20.58
CA GLY A 44 5.71 5.46 -19.89
C GLY A 44 6.47 4.55 -20.86
N HIS A 45 7.51 3.90 -20.34
CA HIS A 45 8.35 2.92 -21.03
C HIS A 45 9.01 3.43 -22.30
N ILE A 46 9.41 4.71 -22.33
CA ILE A 46 10.13 5.32 -23.43
C ILE A 46 11.50 4.64 -23.57
N LYS A 47 11.79 4.09 -24.76
CA LYS A 47 13.03 3.33 -25.01
C LYS A 47 13.89 3.89 -26.13
N SER A 48 13.39 4.86 -26.89
CA SER A 48 14.05 5.37 -28.08
C SER A 48 13.94 6.88 -28.21
N GLU A 49 14.89 7.45 -28.94
CA GLU A 49 14.91 8.87 -29.29
C GLU A 49 13.75 9.26 -30.21
N ASP A 50 13.36 8.37 -31.14
CA ASP A 50 12.23 8.59 -32.05
C ASP A 50 10.90 8.77 -31.30
N GLU A 51 10.68 8.00 -30.22
CA GLU A 51 9.51 8.18 -29.35
C GLU A 51 9.50 9.56 -28.70
N ILE A 52 10.66 10.05 -28.27
CA ILE A 52 10.80 11.39 -27.67
C ILE A 52 10.46 12.46 -28.71
N VAL A 53 11.03 12.37 -29.91
CA VAL A 53 10.75 13.30 -31.02
C VAL A 53 9.25 13.39 -31.29
N HIS A 54 8.56 12.24 -31.28
CA HIS A 54 7.11 12.17 -31.48
C HIS A 54 6.35 12.85 -30.33
N ILE A 55 6.63 12.47 -29.07
CA ILE A 55 5.97 13.01 -27.87
C ILE A 55 6.15 14.53 -27.78
N VAL A 56 7.35 15.04 -28.03
CA VAL A 56 7.62 16.48 -28.03
C VAL A 56 6.84 17.18 -29.16
N GLY A 57 6.72 16.54 -30.32
CA GLY A 57 5.89 17.03 -31.42
C GLY A 57 4.41 17.16 -31.04
N GLU A 58 3.85 16.15 -30.36
CA GLU A 58 2.48 16.20 -29.86
C GLU A 58 2.30 17.30 -28.80
N ALA A 59 3.23 17.40 -27.86
CA ALA A 59 3.21 18.44 -26.82
C ALA A 59 3.24 19.85 -27.41
N ALA A 60 4.07 20.07 -28.43
CA ALA A 60 4.13 21.33 -29.17
C ALA A 60 2.79 21.65 -29.85
N GLY A 61 2.21 20.68 -30.58
CA GLY A 61 0.95 20.85 -31.30
C GLY A 61 -0.25 21.11 -30.37
N ALA A 62 -0.20 20.59 -29.14
CA ALA A 62 -1.21 20.77 -28.11
C ALA A 62 -1.02 22.02 -27.24
N GLY A 63 0.16 22.66 -27.28
CA GLY A 63 0.50 23.79 -26.41
C GLY A 63 0.66 23.40 -24.94
N GLY A 64 1.06 22.14 -24.69
CA GLY A 64 1.32 21.58 -23.37
C GLY A 64 2.78 21.71 -22.94
N PHE A 65 3.10 21.14 -21.78
CA PHE A 65 4.49 20.99 -21.32
C PHE A 65 4.77 19.54 -20.89
N ILE A 66 6.05 19.21 -20.77
CA ILE A 66 6.52 17.87 -20.44
C ILE A 66 7.16 17.88 -19.04
N ALA A 67 6.78 16.93 -18.20
CA ALA A 67 7.52 16.57 -16.99
C ALA A 67 8.06 15.16 -17.17
N TYR A 68 9.35 14.95 -16.95
CA TYR A 68 9.98 13.67 -17.27
C TYR A 68 10.94 13.15 -16.21
N THR A 69 11.11 11.82 -16.20
CA THR A 69 12.10 11.09 -15.41
C THR A 69 12.79 10.07 -16.32
N LEU A 70 13.89 10.50 -16.95
CA LEU A 70 14.73 9.69 -17.84
C LEU A 70 16.12 9.53 -17.20
N VAL A 71 16.55 8.29 -16.96
CA VAL A 71 17.85 8.01 -16.34
C VAL A 71 18.96 7.77 -17.34
N GLN A 72 18.62 7.39 -18.58
CA GLN A 72 19.58 7.31 -19.69
C GLN A 72 20.00 8.72 -20.13
N PRO A 73 21.32 9.03 -20.14
CA PRO A 73 21.82 10.32 -20.57
C PRO A 73 21.41 10.69 -21.99
N GLU A 74 21.40 9.72 -22.90
CA GLU A 74 21.08 9.92 -24.32
C GLU A 74 19.62 10.38 -24.47
N LEU A 75 18.67 9.64 -23.90
CA LEU A 75 17.25 10.00 -23.91
C LEU A 75 16.97 11.36 -23.23
N ARG A 76 17.67 11.65 -22.13
CA ARG A 76 17.54 12.93 -21.43
C ARG A 76 17.99 14.08 -22.32
N GLU A 77 19.12 13.91 -23.02
CA GLU A 77 19.66 14.93 -23.90
C GLU A 77 18.76 15.14 -25.12
N THR A 78 18.30 14.07 -25.76
CA THR A 78 17.31 14.15 -26.86
C THR A 78 16.06 14.88 -26.42
N MET A 79 15.51 14.59 -25.23
CA MET A 79 14.34 15.29 -24.68
C MET A 79 14.61 16.78 -24.52
N ARG A 80 15.79 17.15 -24.02
CA ARG A 80 16.19 18.55 -23.81
C ARG A 80 16.33 19.29 -25.15
N GLU A 81 17.01 18.69 -26.12
CA GLU A 81 17.25 19.27 -27.44
C GLU A 81 15.97 19.42 -28.25
N GLU A 82 15.17 18.36 -28.35
CA GLU A 82 13.90 18.38 -29.08
C GLU A 82 12.91 19.38 -28.47
N ALA A 83 12.80 19.41 -27.14
CA ALA A 83 11.94 20.36 -26.46
C ALA A 83 12.36 21.81 -26.73
N LEU A 84 13.67 22.09 -26.71
CA LEU A 84 14.21 23.40 -27.05
C LEU A 84 13.90 23.77 -28.51
N LEU A 85 14.15 22.86 -29.45
CA LEU A 85 13.91 23.06 -30.88
C LEU A 85 12.44 23.37 -31.19
N LYS A 86 11.50 22.71 -30.51
CA LYS A 86 10.06 22.87 -30.73
C LYS A 86 9.41 23.91 -29.79
N GLY A 87 10.19 24.60 -28.96
CA GLY A 87 9.69 25.59 -28.01
C GLY A 87 8.77 25.01 -26.93
N VAL A 88 8.93 23.74 -26.60
CA VAL A 88 8.17 23.04 -25.55
C VAL A 88 8.93 23.14 -24.23
N ARG A 89 8.22 23.49 -23.15
CA ARG A 89 8.82 23.43 -21.82
C ARG A 89 8.93 21.97 -21.38
N ALA A 90 10.13 21.48 -21.14
CA ALA A 90 10.39 20.15 -20.60
C ALA A 90 11.14 20.25 -19.26
N ILE A 91 10.63 19.56 -18.23
CA ILE A 91 11.15 19.61 -16.86
C ILE A 91 11.68 18.24 -16.46
N ASP A 92 13.00 18.16 -16.22
CA ASP A 92 13.63 17.00 -15.61
C ASP A 92 13.34 16.99 -14.11
N VAL A 93 12.49 16.07 -13.67
CA VAL A 93 12.09 15.97 -12.27
C VAL A 93 13.16 15.29 -11.42
N LEU A 94 13.93 14.37 -12.00
CA LEU A 94 14.85 13.51 -11.25
C LEU A 94 16.32 13.94 -11.39
N GLY A 95 16.70 14.54 -12.52
CA GLY A 95 18.06 14.97 -12.84
C GLY A 95 18.76 15.77 -11.72
N PRO A 96 18.15 16.84 -11.16
CA PRO A 96 18.77 17.60 -10.08
C PRO A 96 19.07 16.77 -8.82
N MET A 97 18.17 15.84 -8.47
CA MET A 97 18.40 14.94 -7.33
C MET A 97 19.54 13.96 -7.62
N MET A 98 19.61 13.42 -8.84
CA MET A 98 20.70 12.54 -9.25
C MET A 98 22.05 13.26 -9.18
N GLN A 99 22.10 14.51 -9.64
CA GLN A 99 23.33 15.31 -9.57
C GLN A 99 23.78 15.56 -8.13
N ALA A 100 22.85 15.89 -7.22
CA ALA A 100 23.15 16.07 -5.81
C ALA A 100 23.75 14.80 -5.16
N PHE A 101 23.27 13.60 -5.54
CA PHE A 101 23.85 12.34 -5.07
C PHE A 101 25.27 12.12 -5.58
N ILE A 102 25.54 12.42 -6.86
CA ILE A 102 26.89 12.32 -7.45
C ILE A 102 27.84 13.25 -6.71
N ASP A 103 27.45 14.51 -6.55
CA ASP A 103 28.31 15.54 -5.97
C ASP A 103 28.59 15.28 -4.47
N THR A 104 27.61 14.70 -3.76
CA THR A 104 27.71 14.47 -2.30
C THR A 104 28.43 13.17 -1.97
N PHE A 105 28.12 12.08 -2.67
CA PHE A 105 28.63 10.75 -2.34
C PHE A 105 29.76 10.28 -3.25
N ASN A 106 30.13 11.09 -4.25
CA ASN A 106 31.16 10.80 -5.24
C ASN A 106 30.93 9.43 -5.94
N ASP A 107 29.65 9.06 -6.09
CA ASP A 107 29.19 7.81 -6.67
C ASP A 107 28.55 8.07 -8.03
N SER A 108 28.64 7.10 -8.93
CA SER A 108 28.11 7.22 -10.28
C SER A 108 26.70 6.62 -10.36
N PRO A 109 25.75 7.27 -11.08
CA PRO A 109 24.44 6.67 -11.26
C PRO A 109 24.58 5.34 -11.96
N LYS A 110 23.81 4.33 -11.54
CA LYS A 110 23.76 3.04 -12.22
C LYS A 110 23.22 3.13 -13.66
N ARG A 111 22.58 4.25 -14.05
CA ARG A 111 22.07 4.60 -15.42
C ARG A 111 21.25 3.49 -16.10
N GLN A 112 20.63 2.61 -15.34
CA GLN A 112 19.77 1.55 -15.86
C GLN A 112 18.31 2.05 -15.82
N PRO A 113 17.65 2.23 -16.98
CA PRO A 113 16.20 2.45 -17.03
C PRO A 113 15.48 1.40 -16.22
N GLY A 114 14.47 1.83 -15.48
CA GLY A 114 13.78 0.91 -14.61
C GLY A 114 14.70 0.25 -13.58
N LEU A 115 15.59 0.99 -12.91
CA LEU A 115 16.18 0.56 -11.62
C LEU A 115 15.13 0.29 -10.52
N LEU A 116 13.85 0.48 -10.85
CA LEU A 116 12.73 -0.31 -10.32
C LEU A 116 12.89 -1.83 -10.51
N HIS A 117 13.91 -2.34 -11.20
CA HIS A 117 14.23 -3.77 -11.37
C HIS A 117 14.88 -4.41 -10.14
N THR A 118 14.87 -3.76 -8.98
CA THR A 118 14.56 -4.47 -7.71
C THR A 118 13.05 -4.76 -7.62
N LEU A 119 12.49 -5.27 -8.73
CA LEU A 119 11.10 -5.73 -8.86
C LEU A 119 10.97 -7.21 -8.48
N ASP A 120 12.05 -7.86 -8.07
CA ASP A 120 11.97 -9.22 -7.56
C ASP A 120 11.71 -9.23 -6.04
N ASP A 121 12.66 -8.88 -5.20
CA ASP A 121 12.52 -9.23 -3.78
C ASP A 121 11.32 -8.57 -3.07
N ASP A 122 11.10 -7.26 -3.22
CA ASP A 122 10.01 -6.57 -2.50
C ASP A 122 8.63 -6.88 -3.06
N TYR A 123 8.51 -7.02 -4.39
CA TYR A 123 7.26 -7.39 -5.02
C TYR A 123 6.93 -8.86 -4.76
N TYR A 124 7.89 -9.78 -4.94
CA TYR A 124 7.69 -11.20 -4.64
C TYR A 124 7.47 -11.41 -3.15
N ARG A 125 8.14 -10.67 -2.26
CA ARG A 125 7.86 -10.69 -0.82
C ARG A 125 6.43 -10.24 -0.52
N ARG A 126 5.91 -9.22 -1.20
CA ARG A 126 4.50 -8.81 -1.05
C ARG A 126 3.55 -9.88 -1.58
N ILE A 127 3.82 -10.45 -2.75
CA ILE A 127 2.99 -11.53 -3.32
C ILE A 127 2.99 -12.75 -2.39
N GLU A 128 4.16 -13.21 -1.94
CA GLU A 128 4.31 -14.31 -0.98
C GLU A 128 3.56 -13.99 0.33
N ALA A 129 3.70 -12.77 0.86
CA ALA A 129 3.00 -12.35 2.07
C ALA A 129 1.48 -12.34 1.90
N ILE A 130 0.96 -11.90 0.74
CA ILE A 130 -0.47 -11.91 0.43
C ILE A 130 -0.99 -13.33 0.29
N GLU A 131 -0.30 -14.18 -0.49
CA GLU A 131 -0.65 -15.59 -0.62
C GLU A 131 -0.64 -16.31 0.73
N PHE A 132 0.35 -16.02 1.56
CA PHE A 132 0.44 -16.52 2.93
C PHE A 132 -0.75 -16.06 3.78
N ALA A 133 -1.06 -14.76 3.80
CA ALA A 133 -2.14 -14.22 4.61
C ALA A 133 -3.52 -14.77 4.18
N VAL A 134 -3.74 -14.94 2.87
CA VAL A 134 -4.95 -15.57 2.34
C VAL A 134 -5.04 -17.05 2.76
N LYS A 135 -3.92 -17.78 2.66
CA LYS A 135 -3.86 -19.21 3.03
C LYS A 135 -4.12 -19.45 4.51
N TYR A 136 -3.67 -18.55 5.39
CA TYR A 136 -3.73 -18.72 6.85
C TYR A 136 -4.68 -17.71 7.55
N ASP A 137 -5.72 -17.22 6.87
CA ASP A 137 -6.67 -16.23 7.40
C ASP A 137 -7.62 -16.80 8.48
N ASP A 138 -7.93 -18.10 8.44
CA ASP A 138 -8.91 -18.71 9.34
C ASP A 138 -8.30 -19.56 10.46
N GLY A 139 -6.97 -19.69 10.50
CA GLY A 139 -6.24 -20.44 11.52
C GLY A 139 -6.42 -21.97 11.46
N LYS A 140 -6.97 -22.53 10.37
CA LYS A 140 -7.15 -23.99 10.22
C LYS A 140 -5.83 -24.75 10.04
N ASP A 141 -4.89 -24.18 9.28
CA ASP A 141 -3.55 -24.75 9.12
C ASP A 141 -2.59 -24.12 10.13
N THR A 142 -2.31 -24.87 11.20
CA THR A 142 -1.49 -24.42 12.34
C THR A 142 -0.03 -24.18 11.98
N LYS A 143 0.44 -24.70 10.82
CA LYS A 143 1.79 -24.44 10.31
C LYS A 143 2.01 -22.96 10.02
N GLY A 144 0.97 -22.25 9.61
CA GLY A 144 1.01 -20.81 9.38
C GLY A 144 1.41 -20.02 10.63
N LEU A 145 1.05 -20.50 11.82
CA LEU A 145 1.43 -19.85 13.08
C LEU A 145 2.94 -19.87 13.27
N LEU A 146 3.63 -20.95 12.88
CA LEU A 146 5.08 -21.08 13.03
C LEU A 146 5.86 -20.26 12.01
N LEU A 147 5.32 -20.11 10.80
CA LEU A 147 5.98 -19.46 9.67
C LEU A 147 5.71 -17.95 9.58
N ALA A 148 4.70 -17.45 10.30
CA ALA A 148 4.33 -16.04 10.27
C ALA A 148 5.33 -15.15 11.01
N GLU A 149 5.54 -13.95 10.46
CA GLU A 149 6.24 -12.85 11.17
C GLU A 149 5.33 -12.24 12.23
N VAL A 150 4.03 -12.13 11.93
CA VAL A 150 3.01 -11.62 12.83
C VAL A 150 1.84 -12.59 12.93
N VAL A 151 1.40 -12.90 14.15
CA VAL A 151 0.17 -13.65 14.39
C VAL A 151 -0.85 -12.75 15.06
N ILE A 152 -2.01 -12.59 14.42
CA ILE A 152 -3.10 -11.77 14.95
C ILE A 152 -4.15 -12.69 15.58
N ILE A 153 -4.41 -12.49 16.87
CA ILE A 153 -5.38 -13.26 17.65
C ILE A 153 -6.52 -12.37 18.13
N GLY A 154 -7.73 -12.91 18.25
CA GLY A 154 -8.86 -12.18 18.81
C GLY A 154 -10.23 -12.72 18.41
N VAL A 155 -11.28 -12.19 19.03
CA VAL A 155 -12.66 -12.64 18.80
C VAL A 155 -13.16 -12.30 17.39
N SER A 156 -14.23 -12.96 16.93
CA SER A 156 -14.82 -12.64 15.63
C SER A 156 -15.27 -11.18 15.57
N ARG A 157 -15.00 -10.50 14.43
CA ARG A 157 -15.32 -9.08 14.15
C ARG A 157 -14.39 -8.01 14.74
N THR A 158 -13.16 -8.36 15.11
CA THR A 158 -12.09 -7.41 15.46
C THR A 158 -11.19 -7.02 14.27
N SER A 159 -11.71 -7.03 13.03
CA SER A 159 -10.98 -6.59 11.82
C SER A 159 -9.68 -7.34 11.48
N LYS A 160 -9.49 -8.59 11.96
CA LYS A 160 -8.31 -9.42 11.67
C LYS A 160 -8.02 -9.59 10.16
N THR A 161 -9.00 -10.04 9.38
CA THR A 161 -8.82 -10.31 7.94
C THR A 161 -8.45 -9.05 7.13
N PRO A 162 -9.15 -7.91 7.27
CA PRO A 162 -8.70 -6.68 6.59
C PRO A 162 -7.31 -6.22 7.02
N LEU A 163 -6.97 -6.35 8.31
CA LEU A 163 -5.68 -5.94 8.84
C LEU A 163 -4.53 -6.84 8.37
N SER A 164 -4.72 -8.17 8.35
CA SER A 164 -3.70 -9.11 7.87
C SER A 164 -3.39 -8.88 6.39
N ILE A 165 -4.41 -8.66 5.56
CA ILE A 165 -4.22 -8.33 4.14
C ILE A 165 -3.51 -6.98 3.97
N TYR A 166 -3.85 -5.97 4.78
CA TYR A 166 -3.16 -4.68 4.74
C TYR A 166 -1.66 -4.82 5.08
N LEU A 167 -1.33 -5.57 6.14
CA LEU A 167 0.07 -5.86 6.52
C LEU A 167 0.79 -6.70 5.45
N ALA A 168 0.09 -7.64 4.82
CA ALA A 168 0.64 -8.43 3.72
C ALA A 168 1.00 -7.57 2.49
N HIS A 169 0.20 -6.53 2.19
CA HIS A 169 0.57 -5.53 1.17
C HIS A 169 1.86 -4.74 1.51
N LYS A 170 2.30 -4.76 2.78
CA LYS A 170 3.59 -4.24 3.23
C LYS A 170 4.71 -5.28 3.23
N GLY A 171 4.45 -6.50 2.74
CA GLY A 171 5.43 -7.59 2.65
C GLY A 171 5.62 -8.39 3.93
N ILE A 172 4.63 -8.39 4.84
CA ILE A 172 4.69 -9.07 6.13
C ILE A 172 3.82 -10.33 6.08
N ARG A 173 4.40 -11.49 6.40
CA ARG A 173 3.65 -12.75 6.51
C ARG A 173 2.83 -12.77 7.79
N VAL A 174 1.51 -12.66 7.63
CA VAL A 174 0.56 -12.62 8.76
C VAL A 174 -0.30 -13.86 8.78
N ALA A 175 -0.45 -14.48 9.95
CA ALA A 175 -1.44 -15.54 10.19
C ALA A 175 -2.50 -15.06 11.18
N ASN A 176 -3.76 -15.42 10.94
CA ASN A 176 -4.87 -15.05 11.80
C ASN A 176 -5.32 -16.28 12.59
N LEU A 177 -5.52 -16.13 13.91
CA LEU A 177 -6.09 -17.18 14.75
C LEU A 177 -7.33 -16.64 15.48
N PRO A 178 -8.55 -17.08 15.10
CA PRO A 178 -9.74 -16.71 15.84
C PRO A 178 -9.71 -17.33 17.24
N LEU A 179 -10.03 -16.53 18.26
CA LEU A 179 -10.21 -17.02 19.63
C LEU A 179 -11.69 -17.24 19.89
N VAL A 180 -12.05 -18.50 20.17
CA VAL A 180 -13.41 -18.95 20.41
C VAL A 180 -13.37 -19.97 21.55
N PRO A 181 -14.18 -19.85 22.62
CA PRO A 181 -14.11 -20.70 23.81
C PRO A 181 -14.20 -22.21 23.52
N GLU A 182 -14.94 -22.59 22.48
CA GLU A 182 -15.16 -23.99 22.09
C GLU A 182 -13.95 -24.64 21.40
N VAL A 183 -12.97 -23.85 20.96
CA VAL A 183 -11.83 -24.33 20.17
C VAL A 183 -10.56 -24.20 20.99
N LYS A 184 -9.85 -25.31 21.17
CA LYS A 184 -8.56 -25.31 21.87
C LYS A 184 -7.52 -24.55 21.05
N VAL A 185 -6.79 -23.64 21.70
CA VAL A 185 -5.68 -22.91 21.08
C VAL A 185 -4.57 -23.90 20.69
N PRO A 186 -4.09 -23.89 19.42
CA PRO A 186 -3.00 -24.74 18.97
C PRO A 186 -1.71 -24.55 19.77
N GLN A 187 -0.95 -25.63 19.98
CA GLN A 187 0.31 -25.58 20.73
C GLN A 187 1.37 -24.76 19.99
N GLU A 188 1.31 -24.77 18.67
CA GLU A 188 2.16 -24.02 17.76
C GLU A 188 2.18 -22.53 18.10
N LEU A 189 1.06 -21.97 18.58
CA LEU A 189 0.99 -20.56 19.00
C LEU A 189 2.00 -20.22 20.11
N TYR A 190 2.27 -21.17 21.01
CA TYR A 190 3.19 -21.00 22.15
C TYR A 190 4.66 -21.29 21.79
N GLN A 191 4.94 -21.71 20.57
CA GLN A 191 6.27 -22.15 20.13
C GLN A 191 6.93 -21.11 19.22
N GLY A 192 8.24 -20.87 19.39
CA GLY A 192 9.03 -19.99 18.53
C GLY A 192 8.95 -18.50 18.94
N LYS A 193 9.79 -17.67 18.31
CA LYS A 193 9.83 -16.22 18.52
C LYS A 193 9.22 -15.52 17.30
N ARG A 194 8.10 -14.83 17.50
CA ARG A 194 7.41 -13.99 16.51
C ARG A 194 6.54 -12.98 17.25
N LEU A 195 6.05 -11.97 16.53
CA LEU A 195 5.16 -10.99 17.12
C LEU A 195 3.73 -11.52 17.15
N ILE A 196 3.21 -11.84 18.34
CA ILE A 196 1.80 -12.16 18.53
C ILE A 196 1.08 -10.88 18.96
N VAL A 197 -0.05 -10.56 18.34
CA VAL A 197 -0.84 -9.36 18.64
C VAL A 197 -2.29 -9.73 18.91
N GLY A 198 -2.78 -9.37 20.09
CA GLY A 198 -4.19 -9.50 20.44
C GLY A 198 -5.00 -8.31 19.94
N LEU A 199 -6.13 -8.54 19.27
CA LEU A 199 -7.11 -7.51 18.95
C LEU A 199 -8.35 -7.69 19.82
N THR A 200 -8.76 -6.60 20.49
CA THR A 200 -9.99 -6.52 21.27
C THR A 200 -10.86 -5.36 20.78
N MET A 201 -12.13 -5.36 21.19
CA MET A 201 -13.10 -4.33 20.84
C MET A 201 -14.15 -4.24 21.94
N GLN A 202 -14.68 -3.04 22.18
CA GLN A 202 -15.76 -2.83 23.14
C GLN A 202 -16.98 -3.69 22.81
N PRO A 203 -17.58 -4.37 23.81
CA PRO A 203 -18.72 -5.29 23.62
C PRO A 203 -19.88 -4.67 22.83
N LYS A 204 -20.21 -3.40 23.12
CA LYS A 204 -21.30 -2.67 22.48
C LYS A 204 -21.09 -2.49 20.97
N LYS A 205 -19.87 -2.12 20.55
CA LYS A 205 -19.51 -1.98 19.13
C LYS A 205 -19.52 -3.34 18.44
N LEU A 206 -18.99 -4.36 19.11
CA LEU A 206 -18.94 -5.72 18.59
C LEU A 206 -20.34 -6.30 18.34
N SER A 207 -21.27 -6.08 19.29
CA SER A 207 -22.68 -6.48 19.15
C SER A 207 -23.35 -5.79 17.95
N GLY A 208 -23.10 -4.49 17.74
CA GLY A 208 -23.58 -3.75 16.58
C GLY A 208 -23.11 -4.37 15.25
N ILE A 209 -21.80 -4.62 15.12
CA ILE A 209 -21.23 -5.21 13.88
C ILE A 209 -21.76 -6.63 13.62
N ARG A 210 -21.91 -7.45 14.67
CA ARG A 210 -22.44 -8.81 14.53
C ARG A 210 -23.92 -8.81 14.14
N THR A 211 -24.68 -7.90 14.71
CA THR A 211 -26.07 -7.65 14.39
C THR A 211 -26.25 -7.27 12.91
N GLU A 212 -25.44 -6.34 12.41
CA GLU A 212 -25.46 -5.95 10.99
C GLU A 212 -25.10 -7.11 10.06
N ARG A 213 -24.09 -7.92 10.44
CA ARG A 213 -23.75 -9.15 9.70
C ARG A 213 -24.95 -10.09 9.59
N LEU A 214 -25.64 -10.35 10.71
CA LEU A 214 -26.77 -11.28 10.73
C LEU A 214 -27.91 -10.78 9.82
N LYS A 215 -28.21 -9.48 9.89
CA LYS A 215 -29.16 -8.81 8.98
C LYS A 215 -28.79 -9.01 7.51
N ALA A 216 -27.53 -8.76 7.14
CA ALA A 216 -27.05 -8.93 5.77
C ALA A 216 -27.14 -10.39 5.26
N MET A 217 -27.11 -11.36 6.17
CA MET A 217 -27.25 -12.79 5.87
C MET A 217 -28.71 -13.29 5.92
N GLY A 218 -29.69 -12.41 6.15
CA GLY A 218 -31.10 -12.79 6.29
C GLY A 218 -31.40 -13.66 7.52
N LEU A 219 -30.50 -13.67 8.51
CA LEU A 219 -30.64 -14.47 9.73
C LEU A 219 -31.34 -13.67 10.84
N PRO A 220 -32.14 -14.33 11.70
CA PRO A 220 -32.86 -13.65 12.76
C PRO A 220 -31.92 -13.05 13.81
N PHE A 221 -32.34 -11.90 14.35
CA PHE A 221 -31.65 -11.10 15.37
C PHE A 221 -31.39 -11.86 16.67
N SER A 222 -32.16 -12.92 16.93
CA SER A 222 -32.13 -13.76 18.14
C SER A 222 -31.00 -14.79 18.16
N ALA A 223 -30.06 -14.74 17.21
CA ALA A 223 -28.91 -15.64 17.22
C ALA A 223 -28.01 -15.36 18.44
N LYS A 224 -27.74 -16.40 19.24
CA LYS A 224 -26.79 -16.38 20.38
C LYS A 224 -25.46 -15.70 20.07
N TYR A 225 -25.04 -15.68 18.80
CA TYR A 225 -23.83 -15.06 18.29
C TYR A 225 -23.68 -13.55 18.61
N ALA A 226 -24.78 -12.80 18.68
CA ALA A 226 -24.76 -11.34 18.94
C ALA A 226 -25.22 -10.96 20.36
N SER A 227 -25.50 -11.94 21.23
CA SER A 227 -25.94 -11.67 22.60
C SER A 227 -24.80 -11.11 23.45
N ALA A 228 -25.13 -10.26 24.42
CA ALA A 228 -24.14 -9.63 25.30
C ALA A 228 -23.38 -10.70 26.11
N GLU A 229 -24.08 -11.69 26.64
CA GLU A 229 -23.50 -12.76 27.44
C GLU A 229 -22.48 -13.58 26.64
N ARG A 230 -22.79 -13.85 25.36
CA ARG A 230 -21.88 -14.57 24.46
C ARG A 230 -20.63 -13.75 24.15
N ILE A 231 -20.81 -12.47 23.85
CA ILE A 231 -19.70 -11.56 23.55
C ILE A 231 -18.77 -11.42 24.75
N ASP A 232 -19.33 -11.23 25.94
CA ASP A 232 -18.56 -11.11 27.18
C ASP A 232 -17.79 -12.39 27.48
N ALA A 233 -18.41 -13.56 27.32
CA ALA A 233 -17.73 -14.85 27.50
C ALA A 233 -16.55 -15.03 26.50
N GLU A 234 -16.73 -14.64 25.24
CA GLU A 234 -15.66 -14.70 24.23
C GLU A 234 -14.52 -13.72 24.54
N LEU A 235 -14.84 -12.50 24.98
CA LEU A 235 -13.85 -11.49 25.34
C LEU A 235 -13.05 -11.89 26.58
N VAL A 236 -13.71 -12.39 27.62
CA VAL A 236 -13.03 -12.92 28.83
C VAL A 236 -12.08 -14.05 28.46
N TYR A 237 -12.55 -15.01 27.65
CA TYR A 237 -11.71 -16.09 27.14
C TYR A 237 -10.51 -15.56 26.36
N ALA A 238 -10.74 -14.67 25.39
CA ALA A 238 -9.68 -14.10 24.56
C ALA A 238 -8.63 -13.34 25.39
N HIS A 239 -9.07 -12.52 26.35
CA HIS A 239 -8.18 -11.82 27.27
C HIS A 239 -7.35 -12.77 28.14
N SER A 240 -7.91 -13.90 28.57
CA SER A 240 -7.15 -14.90 29.34
C SER A 240 -5.99 -15.50 28.54
N ILE A 241 -6.21 -15.77 27.24
CA ILE A 241 -5.19 -16.29 26.32
C ILE A 241 -4.15 -15.22 25.99
N MET A 242 -4.58 -13.99 25.69
CA MET A 242 -3.65 -12.88 25.43
C MET A 242 -2.73 -12.63 26.64
N LYS A 243 -3.28 -12.72 27.86
CA LYS A 243 -2.53 -12.57 29.10
C LYS A 243 -1.53 -13.72 29.32
N SER A 244 -1.92 -14.97 29.04
CA SER A 244 -1.00 -16.11 29.19
C SER A 244 0.16 -16.08 28.18
N LEU A 245 -0.07 -15.51 27.00
CA LEU A 245 0.96 -15.31 25.97
C LEU A 245 1.85 -14.09 26.23
N ASN A 246 1.47 -13.22 27.18
CA ASN A 246 2.11 -11.92 27.41
C ASN A 246 2.27 -11.09 26.12
N CYS A 247 1.28 -11.16 25.23
CA CYS A 247 1.33 -10.48 23.95
C CYS A 247 0.76 -9.06 24.05
N PRO A 248 1.26 -8.09 23.26
CA PRO A 248 0.63 -6.78 23.15
C PRO A 248 -0.82 -6.90 22.65
N VAL A 249 -1.70 -6.05 23.19
CA VAL A 249 -3.13 -6.01 22.86
C VAL A 249 -3.51 -4.62 22.34
N ILE A 250 -4.21 -4.56 21.22
CA ILE A 250 -4.75 -3.34 20.63
C ILE A 250 -6.27 -3.35 20.73
N ASP A 251 -6.84 -2.29 21.31
CA ASP A 251 -8.27 -1.99 21.19
C ASP A 251 -8.54 -1.31 19.84
N VAL A 252 -9.28 -2.00 18.97
CA VAL A 252 -9.61 -1.54 17.61
C VAL A 252 -10.98 -0.88 17.49
N THR A 253 -11.63 -0.53 18.61
CA THR A 253 -13.02 -0.01 18.62
C THR A 253 -13.22 1.22 17.73
N GLU A 254 -12.28 2.17 17.77
CA GLU A 254 -12.33 3.44 17.01
C GLU A 254 -11.06 3.68 16.18
N LYS A 255 -10.26 2.63 15.95
CA LYS A 255 -9.01 2.72 15.19
C LYS A 255 -9.21 2.34 13.73
N ALA A 256 -8.55 3.08 12.84
CA ALA A 256 -8.44 2.69 11.44
C ALA A 256 -7.52 1.47 11.27
N ILE A 257 -7.64 0.77 10.14
CA ILE A 257 -6.79 -0.38 9.81
C ILE A 257 -5.34 0.09 9.66
N GLU A 258 -5.13 1.22 8.99
CA GLU A 258 -3.83 1.85 8.74
C GLU A 258 -3.12 2.22 10.04
N GLU A 259 -3.87 2.79 10.99
CA GLU A 259 -3.35 3.16 12.31
C GLU A 259 -2.93 1.91 13.09
N THR A 260 -3.79 0.89 13.13
CA THR A 260 -3.50 -0.39 13.80
C THR A 260 -2.29 -1.08 13.18
N ALA A 261 -2.20 -1.08 11.84
CA ALA A 261 -1.06 -1.64 11.12
C ALA A 261 0.24 -0.89 11.43
N GLY A 262 0.19 0.44 11.52
CA GLY A 262 1.36 1.27 11.89
C GLY A 262 1.93 0.90 13.26
N ILE A 263 1.07 0.65 14.25
CA ILE A 263 1.49 0.19 15.59
C ILE A 263 2.21 -1.16 15.51
N ILE A 264 1.61 -2.13 14.80
CA ILE A 264 2.17 -3.48 14.65
C ILE A 264 3.52 -3.45 13.93
N ILE A 265 3.63 -2.67 12.86
CA ILE A 265 4.89 -2.50 12.11
C ILE A 265 5.96 -1.89 13.01
N GLY A 266 5.60 -0.91 13.83
CA GLY A 266 6.52 -0.31 14.80
C GLY A 266 7.08 -1.33 15.80
N TRP A 267 6.24 -2.21 16.34
CA TRP A 267 6.70 -3.29 17.22
C TRP A 267 7.59 -4.32 16.50
N LEU A 268 7.25 -4.67 15.26
CA LEU A 268 8.01 -5.62 14.48
C LEU A 268 9.43 -5.10 14.19
N GLN A 269 9.57 -3.79 13.95
CA GLN A 269 10.87 -3.14 13.75
C GLN A 269 11.73 -3.04 15.02
N GLN A 270 11.11 -3.01 16.21
CA GLN A 270 11.84 -3.00 17.49
C GLN A 270 12.28 -4.39 17.94
N ALA A 271 11.66 -5.44 17.40
CA ALA A 271 11.95 -6.83 17.73
C ALA A 271 13.06 -7.46 16.85
N ASN A 272 13.42 -6.79 15.75
CA ASN A 272 14.50 -7.14 14.83
C ASN A 272 15.75 -6.29 15.09
#